data_AF-A0A957ZM66-F1
#
_entry.id   AF-A0A957ZM66-F1
#
_cell.length_a   1.000
_cell.length_b   1.000
_cell.length_c   1.000
_cell.angle_alpha   90.00
_cell.angle_beta   90.00
_cell.angle_gamma   90.00
#
_symmetry.space_group_name_H-M   'P 1'
#
loop_
_entity.id
_entity.type
_entity.pdbx_description
1 polymer ?
#
loop_
_entity_poly.entity_id
_entity_poly.type
_entity_poly.pdbx_seq_one_letter_code
_entity_poly.pdbx_strand_id
1 'polypeptide(L)'
;MTPLLIVCCALLAGCRPSPAGNVLGYLVAERIGTLPPQAGTGASGALSGRVEDAAGQPIAGATVLVAESDGTPHTAVTGADGRYHLDGVPPGQYV
;
A
#
# COMPACT_ATOMS: atom_id res chain seq x y z
N MET A 1 38.91 25.90 10.38
CA MET A 1 38.72 24.69 9.52
C MET A 1 37.83 23.64 10.19
N THR A 2 36.92 24.04 11.08
CA THR A 2 36.05 23.15 11.89
C THR A 2 34.52 23.28 11.68
N PRO A 3 33.93 24.28 10.96
CA PRO A 3 32.48 24.31 10.80
C PRO A 3 31.98 23.31 9.73
N LEU A 4 32.80 23.00 8.73
CA LEU A 4 32.42 22.09 7.65
C LEU A 4 32.35 20.62 8.11
N LEU A 5 33.18 20.23 9.10
CA LEU A 5 33.21 18.88 9.65
C LEU A 5 31.98 18.59 10.54
N ILE A 6 31.46 19.58 11.26
CA ILE A 6 30.27 19.46 12.11
C ILE A 6 29.00 19.36 11.27
N VAL A 7 28.91 20.15 10.20
CA VAL A 7 27.81 20.06 9.23
C VAL A 7 27.81 18.69 8.52
N CYS A 8 29.00 18.16 8.21
CA CYS A 8 29.16 16.83 7.61
C CYS A 8 28.81 15.69 8.60
N CYS A 9 29.17 15.81 9.89
CA CYS A 9 28.78 14.83 10.92
C CYS A 9 27.27 14.83 11.22
N ALA A 10 26.60 15.98 11.14
CA ALA A 10 25.14 16.08 11.33
C ALA A 10 24.35 15.49 10.15
N LEU A 11 24.90 15.54 8.94
CA LEU A 11 24.32 14.90 7.75
C LEU A 11 24.49 13.37 7.77
N LEU A 12 25.46 12.85 8.54
CA LEU A 12 25.77 11.41 8.64
C LEU A 12 25.11 10.72 9.85
N ALA A 13 24.57 11.45 10.82
CA ALA A 13 23.96 10.89 12.03
C ALA A 13 22.43 10.81 11.91
N GLY A 14 21.91 9.65 11.48
CA GLY A 14 20.59 9.20 11.93
C GLY A 14 19.58 8.85 10.85
N CYS A 15 19.86 7.83 10.04
CA CYS A 15 18.88 7.12 9.18
C CYS A 15 17.73 6.42 9.94
N ARG A 16 17.45 6.80 11.20
CA ARG A 16 16.26 6.39 11.98
C ARG A 16 15.88 7.54 12.93
N PRO A 17 15.02 8.48 12.50
CA PRO A 17 14.36 9.43 13.40
C PRO A 17 13.79 8.72 14.64
N SER A 18 13.87 9.38 15.80
CA SER A 18 13.18 8.92 17.02
C SER A 18 11.67 8.88 16.78
N PRO A 19 10.88 8.13 17.58
CA PRO A 19 9.42 8.15 17.46
C PRO A 19 8.85 9.58 17.49
N ALA A 20 9.36 10.43 18.39
CA ALA A 20 8.98 11.84 18.45
C ALA A 20 9.40 12.63 17.20
N GLY A 21 10.60 12.37 16.65
CA GLY A 21 11.06 12.97 15.41
C GLY A 21 10.21 12.57 14.19
N ASN A 22 9.74 11.33 14.14
CA ASN A 22 8.79 10.86 13.13
C ASN A 22 7.46 11.60 13.22
N VAL A 23 6.89 11.73 14.42
CA VAL A 23 5.63 12.45 14.64
C VAL A 23 5.78 13.93 14.27
N LEU A 24 6.86 14.58 14.71
CA LEU A 24 7.11 15.97 14.38
C LEU A 24 7.30 16.16 12.86
N GLY A 25 8.02 15.25 12.20
CA GLY A 25 8.18 15.24 10.75
C GLY A 25 6.85 15.10 10.00
N TYR A 26 5.97 14.20 10.47
CA TYR A 26 4.61 14.04 9.94
C TYR A 26 3.78 15.32 10.08
N LEU A 27 3.73 15.92 11.27
CA LEU A 27 2.95 17.14 11.53
C LEU A 27 3.44 18.36 10.73
N VAL A 28 4.76 18.46 10.53
CA VAL A 28 5.33 19.49 9.65
C VAL A 28 4.90 19.24 8.22
N ALA A 29 5.07 18.02 7.71
CA ALA A 29 4.68 17.64 6.35
C ALA A 29 3.19 17.85 6.08
N GLU A 30 2.33 17.58 7.07
CA GLU A 30 0.89 17.85 7.02
C GLU A 30 0.62 19.34 6.87
N ARG A 31 1.24 20.17 7.72
CA ARG A 31 1.02 21.62 7.74
C ARG A 31 1.49 22.32 6.47
N ILE A 32 2.56 21.83 5.86
CA ILE A 32 3.13 22.38 4.62
C ILE A 32 2.61 21.68 3.35
N GLY A 33 1.71 20.70 3.49
CA GLY A 33 1.06 20.02 2.36
C GLY A 33 1.98 19.11 1.55
N THR A 34 3.03 18.56 2.15
CA THR A 34 3.98 17.66 1.47
C THR A 34 3.75 16.19 1.79
N LEU A 35 2.74 15.85 2.62
CA LEU A 35 2.37 14.46 2.81
C LEU A 35 1.92 13.84 1.48
N PRO A 36 2.31 12.58 1.19
CA PRO A 36 1.69 11.87 0.09
C PRO A 36 0.17 11.82 0.32
N PRO A 37 -0.64 11.94 -0.75
CA PRO A 37 -2.08 11.75 -0.61
C PRO A 37 -2.32 10.41 0.07
N GLN A 38 -3.07 10.43 1.17
CA GLN A 38 -3.58 9.20 1.76
C GLN A 38 -4.38 8.48 0.68
N ALA A 39 -4.12 7.19 0.44
CA ALA A 39 -4.99 6.40 -0.41
C ALA A 39 -6.39 6.37 0.25
N GLY A 40 -7.47 6.82 -0.34
CA GLY A 40 -7.70 7.82 -1.37
C GLY A 40 -9.21 8.04 -1.36
N THR A 41 -9.68 9.28 -1.25
CA THR A 41 -11.12 9.65 -1.36
C THR A 41 -11.64 9.53 -2.80
N GLY A 42 -11.00 8.70 -3.63
CA GLY A 42 -11.31 8.50 -5.04
C GLY A 42 -12.43 7.50 -5.25
N ALA A 43 -12.98 7.47 -6.47
CA ALA A 43 -13.97 6.48 -6.85
C ALA A 43 -13.39 5.06 -6.73
N SER A 44 -14.21 4.11 -6.29
CA SER A 44 -13.86 2.70 -6.28
C SER A 44 -13.52 2.20 -7.68
N GLY A 45 -12.53 1.30 -7.76
CA GLY A 45 -12.12 0.60 -8.97
C GLY A 45 -12.60 -0.85 -9.02
N ALA A 46 -11.98 -1.62 -9.91
CA ALA A 46 -12.19 -3.05 -10.04
C ALA A 46 -10.86 -3.83 -10.10
N LEU A 47 -10.86 -5.04 -9.54
CA LEU A 47 -9.76 -6.01 -9.58
C LEU A 47 -10.20 -7.21 -10.41
N SER A 48 -9.41 -7.57 -11.41
CA SER A 48 -9.69 -8.73 -12.26
C SER A 48 -8.42 -9.52 -12.53
N GLY A 49 -8.54 -10.83 -12.65
CA GLY A 49 -7.40 -11.69 -12.96
C GLY A 49 -7.83 -13.11 -13.29
N ARG A 50 -6.86 -14.02 -13.30
CA ARG A 50 -7.07 -15.45 -13.54
C ARG A 50 -6.26 -16.27 -12.53
N VAL A 51 -6.87 -17.33 -12.01
CA VAL A 51 -6.23 -18.31 -11.14
C VAL A 51 -5.97 -19.57 -11.95
N GLU A 52 -4.72 -20.00 -11.95
CA GLU A 52 -4.23 -21.19 -12.67
C GLU A 52 -3.44 -22.09 -11.71
N ASP A 53 -3.38 -23.38 -12.00
CA ASP A 53 -2.51 -24.32 -11.30
C ASP A 53 -1.06 -24.26 -11.83
N ALA A 54 -0.18 -25.12 -11.30
CA ALA A 54 1.22 -25.18 -11.71
C ALA A 54 1.43 -25.64 -13.18
N ALA A 55 0.42 -26.26 -13.80
CA ALA A 55 0.43 -26.66 -15.20
C ALA A 55 -0.17 -25.59 -16.13
N GLY A 56 -0.65 -24.47 -15.59
CA GLY A 56 -1.33 -23.41 -16.33
C GLY A 56 -2.82 -23.71 -16.60
N GLN A 57 -3.40 -24.71 -15.92
CA GLN A 57 -4.81 -25.04 -16.06
C GLN A 57 -5.66 -24.11 -15.19
N PRO A 58 -6.74 -23.51 -15.72
CA PRO A 58 -7.57 -22.60 -14.93
C PRO A 58 -8.27 -23.33 -13.78
N ILE A 59 -8.29 -22.70 -12.61
CA ILE A 59 -8.96 -23.24 -11.42
C ILE A 59 -10.33 -22.58 -11.28
N ALA A 60 -11.39 -23.36 -11.44
CA ALA A 60 -12.77 -22.93 -11.21
C ALA A 60 -13.18 -23.08 -9.74
N GLY A 61 -14.01 -22.17 -9.24
CA GLY A 61 -14.52 -22.24 -7.87
C GLY A 61 -13.50 -21.85 -6.77
N ALA A 62 -12.36 -21.28 -7.14
CA ALA A 62 -11.40 -20.75 -6.19
C ALA A 62 -11.93 -19.44 -5.59
N THR A 63 -11.83 -19.30 -4.27
CA THR A 63 -12.13 -18.04 -3.57
C THR A 63 -10.91 -17.14 -3.62
N VAL A 64 -11.06 -15.99 -4.28
CA VAL A 64 -10.11 -14.88 -4.21
C VAL A 64 -10.57 -13.96 -3.09
N LEU A 65 -9.69 -13.71 -2.12
CA LEU A 65 -9.93 -12.79 -1.02
C LEU A 65 -8.88 -11.67 -1.08
N VAL A 66 -9.37 -10.44 -0.96
CA VAL A 66 -8.55 -9.23 -0.92
C VAL A 66 -8.92 -8.50 0.35
N ALA A 67 -7.97 -8.27 1.26
CA ALA A 67 -8.22 -7.63 2.54
C ALA A 67 -7.64 -6.22 2.57
N GLU A 68 -8.45 -5.25 3.00
CA GLU A 68 -8.00 -3.90 3.34
C GLU A 68 -7.05 -3.92 4.53
N SER A 69 -6.31 -2.82 4.74
CA SER A 69 -5.38 -2.68 5.87
C SER A 69 -6.05 -2.74 7.24
N ASP A 70 -7.37 -2.49 7.31
CA ASP A 70 -8.19 -2.64 8.52
C ASP A 70 -8.81 -4.04 8.67
N GLY A 71 -8.56 -4.94 7.71
CA GLY A 71 -9.07 -6.30 7.69
C GLY A 71 -10.42 -6.49 6.98
N THR A 72 -11.01 -5.43 6.41
CA THR A 72 -12.25 -5.53 5.64
C THR A 72 -12.04 -6.40 4.39
N PRO A 73 -12.79 -7.49 4.20
CA PRO A 73 -12.57 -8.41 3.09
C PRO A 73 -13.46 -8.09 1.88
N HIS A 74 -12.87 -8.23 0.69
CA HIS A 74 -13.55 -8.29 -0.59
C HIS A 74 -13.33 -9.69 -1.18
N THR A 75 -14.38 -10.32 -1.73
CA THR A 75 -14.26 -11.70 -2.25
C THR A 75 -14.87 -11.87 -3.63
N ALA A 76 -14.27 -12.74 -4.45
CA ALA A 76 -14.84 -13.26 -5.68
C ALA A 76 -14.55 -14.75 -5.83
N VAL A 77 -15.40 -15.43 -6.59
CA VAL A 77 -15.21 -16.84 -6.94
C VAL A 77 -14.83 -16.92 -8.41
N THR A 78 -13.82 -17.73 -8.73
CA THR A 78 -13.37 -17.89 -10.12
C THR A 78 -14.37 -18.69 -10.96
N GLY A 79 -14.58 -18.24 -12.20
CA GLY A 79 -15.39 -18.95 -13.20
C GLY A 79 -14.71 -20.19 -13.77
N ALA A 80 -15.38 -20.87 -14.69
CA ALA A 80 -14.87 -22.07 -15.36
C ALA A 80 -13.56 -21.84 -16.16
N ASP A 81 -13.31 -20.60 -16.57
CA ASP A 81 -12.08 -20.18 -17.25
C ASP A 81 -11.02 -19.62 -16.28
N GLY A 82 -11.20 -19.83 -14.98
CA GLY A 82 -10.31 -19.39 -13.91
C GLY A 82 -10.36 -17.89 -13.64
N ARG A 83 -11.19 -17.11 -14.35
CA ARG A 83 -11.22 -15.66 -14.18
C ARG A 83 -12.05 -15.25 -12.97
N TYR A 84 -11.62 -14.17 -12.32
CA TYR A 84 -12.36 -13.49 -11.26
C TYR A 84 -12.50 -12.00 -11.57
N HIS A 85 -13.52 -11.39 -10.97
CA HIS A 85 -13.80 -9.96 -11.05
C HIS A 85 -14.36 -9.46 -9.71
N LEU A 86 -13.76 -8.42 -9.15
CA LEU A 86 -14.19 -7.70 -7.94
C LEU A 86 -14.44 -6.24 -8.31
N ASP A 87 -15.68 -5.79 -8.17
CA ASP A 87 -16.05 -4.38 -8.31
C ASP A 87 -16.09 -3.66 -6.97
N GLY A 88 -16.08 -2.34 -7.00
CA GLY A 88 -16.34 -1.54 -5.80
C GLY A 88 -15.17 -1.44 -4.84
N VAL A 89 -13.97 -1.84 -5.27
CA VAL A 89 -12.74 -1.83 -4.46
C VAL A 89 -12.27 -0.38 -4.26
N PRO A 90 -12.30 0.18 -3.02
CA PRO A 90 -11.85 1.53 -2.77
C PRO A 90 -10.35 1.73 -3.09
N PRO A 91 -9.86 2.97 -3.28
CA PRO A 91 -8.42 3.21 -3.31
C PRO A 91 -7.80 2.88 -1.94
N GLY A 92 -6.77 2.03 -1.92
CA GLY A 92 -6.19 1.57 -0.67
C GLY A 92 -5.00 0.63 -0.87
N GLN A 93 -4.46 0.14 0.25
CA GLN A 93 -3.49 -0.95 0.27
C GLN A 93 -4.19 -2.24 0.67
N TYR A 94 -3.82 -3.33 0.00
CA TYR A 94 -4.50 -4.61 0.11
C TYR A 94 -3.50 -5.78 0.22
N VAL A 95 -3.95 -6.87 0.84
CA VAL A 95 -3.28 -8.18 0.85
C VAL A 95 -4.20 -9.29 0.37
#